data_AF-A0A9X4AVA7-F1
#
_entry.id   AF-A0A9X4AVA7-F1
#
_cell.length_a   1.000
_cell.length_b   1.000
_cell.length_c   1.000
_cell.angle_alpha   90.00
_cell.angle_beta   90.00
_cell.angle_gamma   90.00
#
_symmetry.space_group_name_H-M   'P 1'
#
loop_
_entity.id
_entity.type
_entity.pdbx_description
1 polymer ?
#
loop_
_entity_poly.entity_id
_entity_poly.type
_entity_poly.pdbx_seq_one_letter_code
_entity_poly.pdbx_strand_id
1 'polypeptide(L)'
;MLSACTSAQAPPDPQKELAASTASAVAPPPSPAAPIADGGAADAEAPPADASAGDAATAAISDAGSDAAEVAAPYVADNKVLPPLDSEELQKRAAALFNAIVADDPARGESFWFPKEPFIPLKDVKGADKYWDQLHRTYARDIHALHKKRKSWEGATFEKFELGSTPKWVPPGDEGNKIGYYRTFRGKLRYRIGEQTQSIEVRVIISWQGRWYITHLSKFKK
;
A
#
# COMPACT_ATOMS: atom_id res chain seq x y z
N MET A 1 42.52 18.71 -53.90
CA MET A 1 41.99 19.87 -53.16
C MET A 1 41.99 19.44 -51.70
N LEU A 2 43.02 19.71 -50.89
CA LEU A 2 43.61 20.98 -50.41
C LEU A 2 42.72 21.76 -49.43
N SER A 3 43.30 22.02 -48.24
CA SER A 3 42.93 22.98 -47.17
C SER A 3 41.57 22.75 -46.46
N ALA A 4 41.43 22.55 -45.15
CA ALA A 4 42.18 22.96 -43.94
C ALA A 4 42.08 24.45 -43.58
N CYS A 5 41.52 24.77 -42.39
CA CYS A 5 42.11 25.61 -41.33
C CYS A 5 41.09 26.05 -40.25
N THR A 6 41.62 26.55 -39.12
CA THR A 6 40.93 27.20 -37.98
C THR A 6 40.18 26.29 -36.99
N SER A 7 40.32 26.44 -35.66
CA SER A 7 41.32 27.21 -34.89
C SER A 7 41.47 26.61 -33.48
N ALA A 8 42.55 26.97 -32.78
CA ALA A 8 42.87 26.45 -31.44
C ALA A 8 42.33 27.32 -30.31
N GLN A 9 41.96 26.71 -29.18
CA GLN A 9 42.05 27.34 -27.85
C GLN A 9 42.10 26.25 -26.76
N ALA A 10 43.01 26.38 -25.79
CA ALA A 10 43.08 25.63 -24.55
C ALA A 10 43.62 26.56 -23.44
N PRO A 11 43.61 26.16 -22.16
CA PRO A 11 42.43 25.98 -21.31
C PRO A 11 42.43 27.02 -20.16
N PRO A 12 41.48 26.93 -19.22
CA PRO A 12 41.90 27.12 -17.81
C PRO A 12 41.37 26.03 -16.87
N ASP A 13 42.14 25.77 -15.79
CA ASP A 13 41.82 24.83 -14.73
C ASP A 13 40.52 25.17 -13.96
N PRO A 14 39.71 24.17 -13.58
CA PRO A 14 38.66 24.35 -12.59
C PRO A 14 39.27 24.39 -11.18
N GLN A 15 39.46 25.59 -10.63
CA GLN A 15 39.79 25.75 -9.22
C GLN A 15 38.63 25.27 -8.33
N LYS A 16 38.97 24.27 -7.51
CA LYS A 16 38.43 23.95 -6.18
C LYS A 16 37.73 25.13 -5.48
N GLU A 17 36.40 25.13 -5.45
CA GLU A 17 35.61 25.95 -4.52
C GLU A 17 34.77 25.06 -3.59
N LEU A 18 35.00 25.19 -2.27
CA LEU A 18 34.18 24.56 -1.25
C LEU A 18 32.91 25.39 -1.04
N ALA A 19 31.77 24.90 -1.53
CA ALA A 19 30.45 25.37 -1.10
C ALA A 19 29.82 24.35 -0.15
N ALA A 20 30.03 24.53 1.16
CA ALA A 20 29.38 23.74 2.18
C ALA A 20 27.88 24.08 2.25
N SER A 21 27.04 23.27 1.59
CA SER A 21 25.58 23.37 1.75
C SER A 21 25.16 22.63 3.01
N THR A 22 24.90 23.37 4.09
CA THR A 22 24.45 22.83 5.37
C THR A 22 23.07 22.21 5.24
N ALA A 23 22.97 20.91 5.57
CA ALA A 23 21.71 20.19 5.58
C ALA A 23 20.77 20.76 6.65
N SER A 24 19.75 21.50 6.24
CA SER A 24 18.67 21.93 7.13
C SER A 24 17.75 20.76 7.42
N ALA A 25 18.00 20.07 8.53
CA ALA A 25 17.21 18.93 8.99
C ALA A 25 15.82 19.41 9.43
N VAL A 26 14.81 19.18 8.58
CA VAL A 26 13.41 19.43 8.93
C VAL A 26 12.96 18.38 9.95
N ALA A 27 12.78 18.82 11.19
CA ALA A 27 12.36 17.96 12.29
C ALA A 27 10.99 17.29 12.05
N PRO A 28 10.77 16.05 12.52
CA PRO A 28 9.48 15.40 12.45
C PRO A 28 8.45 16.09 13.38
N PRO A 29 7.16 16.15 13.01
CA PRO A 29 6.12 16.72 13.86
C PRO A 29 5.86 15.85 15.11
N PRO A 30 5.47 16.44 16.25
CA PRO A 30 5.20 15.70 17.48
C PRO A 30 3.94 14.83 17.37
N SER A 31 3.97 13.68 18.05
CA SER A 31 2.79 12.80 18.20
C SER A 31 1.81 13.37 19.23
N PRO A 32 0.49 13.38 18.96
CA PRO A 32 -0.51 13.74 19.96
C PRO A 32 -0.67 12.61 21.01
N ALA A 33 -0.71 13.00 22.29
CA ALA A 33 -0.94 12.09 23.40
C ALA A 33 -2.42 11.70 23.54
N ALA A 34 -2.71 10.51 24.05
CA ALA A 34 -4.06 10.05 24.36
C ALA A 34 -4.42 10.32 25.84
N PRO A 35 -5.68 10.73 26.14
CA PRO A 35 -6.19 10.79 27.51
C PRO A 35 -6.63 9.41 28.04
N ILE A 36 -6.65 9.28 29.36
CA ILE A 36 -6.98 8.05 30.12
C ILE A 36 -8.44 8.12 30.62
N ALA A 37 -9.05 6.97 30.93
CA ALA A 37 -10.48 6.75 31.19
C ALA A 37 -10.93 6.86 32.66
N ASP A 38 -12.26 6.95 32.85
CA ASP A 38 -13.14 6.31 33.86
C ASP A 38 -14.62 6.49 33.38
N GLY A 39 -15.70 5.84 33.83
CA GLY A 39 -15.94 4.78 34.84
C GLY A 39 -17.42 4.35 34.89
N GLY A 40 -17.75 3.26 35.61
CA GLY A 40 -19.13 2.75 35.87
C GLY A 40 -19.70 1.82 34.78
N ALA A 41 -20.10 0.55 34.98
CA ALA A 41 -20.88 -0.11 36.05
C ALA A 41 -22.33 0.40 36.16
N ALA A 42 -23.38 -0.43 36.25
CA ALA A 42 -23.59 -1.86 36.02
C ALA A 42 -25.13 -2.10 35.95
N ASP A 43 -25.62 -3.22 35.39
CA ASP A 43 -26.73 -3.96 36.01
C ASP A 43 -26.95 -5.36 35.39
N ALA A 44 -27.64 -6.24 36.12
CA ALA A 44 -27.83 -7.65 35.75
C ALA A 44 -29.22 -8.17 36.16
N GLU A 45 -29.95 -8.80 35.23
CA GLU A 45 -31.11 -9.62 35.59
C GLU A 45 -31.43 -10.72 34.56
N ALA A 46 -31.78 -11.92 35.05
CA ALA A 46 -32.22 -13.10 34.29
C ALA A 46 -32.68 -14.23 35.25
N PRO A 47 -33.39 -15.30 34.79
CA PRO A 47 -34.25 -15.44 33.61
C PRO A 47 -35.72 -15.50 34.12
N PRO A 48 -36.58 -16.56 34.06
CA PRO A 48 -36.72 -17.80 33.26
C PRO A 48 -37.76 -17.59 32.10
N ALA A 49 -38.40 -18.56 31.42
CA ALA A 49 -38.44 -20.03 31.53
C ALA A 49 -38.80 -20.73 30.18
N ASP A 50 -38.37 -21.99 30.08
CA ASP A 50 -38.97 -23.15 29.39
C ASP A 50 -39.11 -23.25 27.85
N ALA A 51 -39.28 -24.50 27.41
CA ALA A 51 -38.89 -25.01 26.08
C ALA A 51 -40.06 -25.36 25.13
N SER A 52 -39.72 -25.50 23.84
CA SER A 52 -40.37 -26.50 22.97
C SER A 52 -39.45 -26.90 21.81
N ALA A 53 -39.58 -28.13 21.34
CA ALA A 53 -38.77 -28.71 20.28
C ALA A 53 -39.34 -28.42 18.88
N GLY A 54 -38.46 -28.38 17.87
CA GLY A 54 -38.84 -28.25 16.46
C GLY A 54 -37.75 -28.81 15.56
N ASP A 55 -38.01 -29.98 14.95
CA ASP A 55 -37.13 -30.66 14.01
C ASP A 55 -37.25 -30.04 12.61
N ALA A 56 -36.13 -29.63 12.00
CA ALA A 56 -36.08 -29.29 10.58
C ALA A 56 -34.65 -29.29 9.98
N ALA A 57 -34.41 -30.24 9.08
CA ALA A 57 -33.52 -30.15 7.91
C ALA A 57 -32.08 -29.63 8.10
N THR A 58 -31.13 -30.56 8.18
CA THR A 58 -29.72 -30.32 7.83
C THR A 58 -29.60 -29.92 6.34
N ALA A 59 -29.56 -28.62 6.07
CA ALA A 59 -29.16 -28.11 4.77
C ALA A 59 -27.67 -28.41 4.55
N ALA A 60 -27.35 -29.14 3.49
CA ALA A 60 -25.97 -29.38 3.09
C ALA A 60 -25.31 -28.05 2.69
N ILE A 61 -24.39 -27.57 3.51
CA ILE A 61 -23.48 -26.50 3.12
C ILE A 61 -22.52 -27.05 2.05
N SER A 62 -22.77 -26.70 0.80
CA SER A 62 -21.83 -27.01 -0.29
C SER A 62 -20.48 -26.37 0.01
N ASP A 63 -19.45 -27.21 0.10
CA ASP A 63 -18.06 -26.83 0.31
C ASP A 63 -17.63 -25.82 -0.78
N ALA A 64 -17.56 -24.55 -0.39
CA ALA A 64 -17.30 -23.45 -1.32
C ALA A 64 -15.79 -23.32 -1.53
N GLY A 65 -15.25 -24.18 -2.39
CA GLY A 65 -13.97 -24.00 -3.08
C GLY A 65 -12.79 -23.71 -2.16
N SER A 66 -12.15 -24.78 -1.67
CA SER A 66 -10.84 -24.72 -1.00
C SER A 66 -9.92 -23.68 -1.63
N ASP A 67 -9.51 -22.72 -0.79
CA ASP A 67 -8.56 -21.68 -1.15
C ASP A 67 -7.31 -22.34 -1.74
N ALA A 68 -6.98 -21.98 -2.99
CA ALA A 68 -5.83 -22.55 -3.69
C ALA A 68 -4.58 -21.97 -3.03
N ALA A 69 -4.10 -22.67 -2.00
CA ALA A 69 -2.97 -22.28 -1.16
C ALA A 69 -1.76 -21.94 -2.02
N GLU A 70 -1.64 -20.64 -2.30
CA GLU A 70 -0.54 -20.06 -3.04
C GLU A 70 0.74 -20.39 -2.28
N VAL A 71 1.65 -21.14 -2.91
CA VAL A 71 2.83 -21.70 -2.23
C VAL A 71 3.64 -20.55 -1.65
N ALA A 72 3.50 -20.35 -0.34
CA ALA A 72 4.09 -19.22 0.33
C ALA A 72 5.61 -19.30 0.21
N ALA A 73 6.22 -18.23 -0.32
CA ALA A 73 7.67 -18.11 -0.34
C ALA A 73 8.22 -18.29 1.09
N PRO A 74 9.38 -18.96 1.26
CA PRO A 74 9.95 -19.20 2.58
C PRO A 74 10.19 -17.87 3.30
N TYR A 75 9.82 -17.82 4.58
CA TYR A 75 9.93 -16.60 5.39
C TYR A 75 11.38 -16.13 5.53
N VAL A 76 11.66 -14.90 5.11
CA VAL A 76 12.95 -14.23 5.19
C VAL A 76 12.91 -13.18 6.30
N ALA A 77 13.63 -13.44 7.39
CA ALA A 77 13.57 -12.65 8.62
C ALA A 77 14.04 -11.19 8.48
N ASP A 78 14.96 -10.89 7.54
CA ASP A 78 15.46 -9.54 7.31
C ASP A 78 14.68 -8.75 6.23
N ASN A 79 13.73 -9.41 5.55
CA ASN A 79 12.92 -8.87 4.46
C ASN A 79 13.72 -8.22 3.29
N LYS A 80 15.00 -8.58 3.10
CA LYS A 80 15.84 -8.01 2.02
C LYS A 80 15.60 -8.60 0.62
N VAL A 81 14.52 -9.35 0.43
CA VAL A 81 14.12 -9.82 -0.89
C VAL A 81 13.50 -8.67 -1.67
N LEU A 82 14.21 -8.14 -2.67
CA LEU A 82 13.63 -7.22 -3.65
C LEU A 82 12.61 -7.99 -4.50
N PRO A 83 11.31 -7.64 -4.45
CA PRO A 83 10.32 -8.29 -5.31
C PRO A 83 10.58 -7.97 -6.79
N PRO A 84 10.13 -8.82 -7.73
CA PRO A 84 10.14 -8.50 -9.15
C PRO A 84 9.49 -7.14 -9.44
N LEU A 85 10.05 -6.37 -10.38
CA LEU A 85 9.49 -5.07 -10.75
C LEU A 85 8.20 -5.20 -11.58
N ASP A 86 8.01 -6.37 -12.18
CA ASP A 86 6.83 -6.80 -12.92
C ASP A 86 6.65 -8.31 -12.70
N SER A 87 5.43 -8.75 -12.45
CA SER A 87 5.06 -10.17 -12.28
C SER A 87 3.56 -10.36 -12.44
N GLU A 88 3.11 -11.55 -12.84
CA GLU A 88 1.68 -11.85 -12.96
C GLU A 88 0.93 -11.64 -11.64
N GLU A 89 1.57 -11.96 -10.51
CA GLU A 89 1.01 -11.74 -9.17
C GLU A 89 0.79 -10.25 -8.88
N LEU A 90 1.76 -9.40 -9.20
CA LEU A 90 1.66 -7.95 -9.07
C LEU A 90 0.52 -7.40 -9.94
N GLN A 91 0.43 -7.87 -11.19
CA GLN A 91 -0.64 -7.47 -12.10
C GLN A 91 -2.02 -7.95 -11.61
N LYS A 92 -2.13 -9.16 -11.04
CA LYS A 92 -3.37 -9.70 -10.48
C LYS A 92 -3.85 -8.90 -9.26
N ARG A 93 -2.95 -8.57 -8.31
CA ARG A 93 -3.28 -7.72 -7.15
C ARG A 93 -3.68 -6.30 -7.59
N ALA A 94 -3.00 -5.74 -8.58
CA ALA A 94 -3.36 -4.43 -9.13
C ALA A 94 -4.69 -4.43 -9.89
N ALA A 95 -5.00 -5.47 -10.66
CA ALA A 95 -6.31 -5.66 -11.28
C ALA A 95 -7.43 -5.78 -10.24
N ALA A 96 -7.17 -6.46 -9.12
CA ALA A 96 -8.11 -6.55 -8.00
C ALA A 96 -8.39 -5.17 -7.35
N LEU A 97 -7.34 -4.35 -7.16
CA LEU A 97 -7.50 -2.95 -6.74
C LEU A 97 -8.27 -2.10 -7.77
N PHE A 98 -8.03 -2.29 -9.06
CA PHE A 98 -8.79 -1.60 -10.10
C PHE A 98 -10.27 -1.94 -10.03
N ASN A 99 -10.59 -3.23 -9.90
CA ASN A 99 -11.96 -3.72 -9.75
C ASN A 99 -12.62 -3.20 -8.45
N ALA A 100 -11.86 -3.05 -7.36
CA ALA A 100 -12.33 -2.41 -6.13
C ALA A 100 -12.78 -0.95 -6.37
N ILE A 101 -12.01 -0.19 -7.15
CA ILE A 101 -12.32 1.20 -7.52
C ILE A 101 -13.51 1.25 -8.49
N VAL A 102 -13.59 0.35 -9.47
CA VAL A 102 -14.72 0.28 -10.43
C VAL A 102 -16.04 -0.08 -9.72
N ALA A 103 -16.01 -1.01 -8.77
CA ALA A 103 -17.19 -1.52 -8.07
C ALA A 103 -17.59 -0.71 -6.80
N ASP A 104 -16.82 0.33 -6.44
CA ASP A 104 -16.94 1.07 -5.17
C ASP A 104 -16.82 0.19 -3.90
N ASP A 105 -16.07 -0.91 -4.01
CA ASP A 105 -16.00 -2.02 -3.04
C ASP A 105 -14.55 -2.28 -2.59
N PRO A 106 -14.11 -1.70 -1.45
CA PRO A 106 -12.75 -1.86 -0.95
C PRO A 106 -12.29 -3.30 -0.73
N ALA A 107 -13.21 -4.21 -0.36
CA ALA A 107 -12.86 -5.59 0.01
C ALA A 107 -12.21 -6.37 -1.15
N ARG A 108 -12.49 -5.98 -2.40
CA ARG A 108 -11.89 -6.59 -3.60
C ARG A 108 -10.40 -6.27 -3.74
N GLY A 109 -9.94 -5.17 -3.16
CA GLY A 109 -8.56 -4.69 -3.30
C GLY A 109 -7.64 -5.13 -2.16
N GLU A 110 -8.16 -5.78 -1.11
CA GLU A 110 -7.42 -6.16 0.10
C GLU A 110 -6.15 -6.96 -0.20
N SER A 111 -6.17 -7.79 -1.25
CA SER A 111 -4.98 -8.54 -1.67
C SER A 111 -3.78 -7.64 -1.98
N PHE A 112 -3.99 -6.40 -2.46
CA PHE A 112 -2.90 -5.46 -2.72
C PHE A 112 -2.62 -4.52 -1.54
N TRP A 113 -3.47 -4.50 -0.52
CA TRP A 113 -3.26 -3.72 0.70
C TRP A 113 -2.29 -4.45 1.64
N PHE A 114 -1.48 -3.71 2.40
CA PHE A 114 -0.51 -4.32 3.30
C PHE A 114 -1.20 -4.94 4.54
N PRO A 115 -1.10 -6.26 4.78
CA PRO A 115 -1.89 -6.93 5.80
C PRO A 115 -1.51 -6.54 7.23
N LYS A 116 -2.49 -6.64 8.14
CA LYS A 116 -2.37 -6.20 9.55
C LYS A 116 -1.34 -7.00 10.34
N GLU A 117 -1.31 -8.32 10.14
CA GLU A 117 -0.44 -9.25 10.87
C GLU A 117 1.04 -8.86 10.79
N PRO A 118 1.68 -8.68 9.61
CA PRO A 118 3.08 -8.25 9.54
C PRO A 118 3.30 -6.77 9.88
N PHE A 119 2.27 -5.91 9.80
CA PHE A 119 2.42 -4.50 10.16
C PHE A 119 2.70 -4.30 11.66
N ILE A 120 2.03 -5.06 12.53
CA ILE A 120 2.19 -4.95 13.99
C ILE A 120 3.65 -5.18 14.46
N PRO A 121 4.35 -6.27 14.09
CA PRO A 121 5.76 -6.47 14.44
C PRO A 121 6.73 -5.61 13.61
N LEU A 122 6.34 -5.18 12.40
CA LEU A 122 7.17 -4.33 11.56
C LEU A 122 7.29 -2.90 12.12
N LYS A 123 6.25 -2.31 12.70
CA LYS A 123 6.30 -0.93 13.24
C LYS A 123 6.95 -0.86 14.62
N ASP A 124 7.74 0.19 14.83
CA ASP A 124 8.30 0.54 16.14
C ASP A 124 7.51 1.67 16.82
N VAL A 125 6.19 1.46 16.96
CA VAL A 125 5.28 2.43 17.58
C VAL A 125 4.32 1.73 18.54
N LYS A 126 3.98 2.41 19.65
CA LYS A 126 2.87 1.97 20.51
C LYS A 126 1.55 2.10 19.73
N GLY A 127 0.68 1.09 19.84
CA GLY A 127 -0.62 1.12 19.17
C GLY A 127 -0.58 0.88 17.65
N ALA A 128 0.42 0.16 17.13
CA ALA A 128 0.53 -0.20 15.71
C ALA A 128 -0.77 -0.80 15.13
N ASP A 129 -1.50 -1.60 15.93
CA ASP A 129 -2.84 -2.12 15.64
C ASP A 129 -3.85 -1.01 15.24
N LYS A 130 -4.08 -0.05 16.14
CA LYS A 130 -4.98 1.11 15.92
C LYS A 130 -4.52 1.98 14.75
N TYR A 131 -3.20 2.11 14.56
CA TYR A 131 -2.63 2.87 13.46
C TYR A 131 -2.90 2.18 12.12
N TRP A 132 -2.76 0.85 12.03
CA TRP A 132 -3.16 0.09 10.85
C TRP A 132 -4.64 0.29 10.53
N ASP A 133 -5.53 0.20 11.53
CA ASP A 133 -6.97 0.42 11.31
C ASP A 133 -7.26 1.82 10.74
N GLN A 134 -6.51 2.84 11.16
CA GLN A 134 -6.64 4.20 10.62
C GLN A 134 -6.15 4.32 9.16
N LEU A 135 -5.07 3.62 8.82
CA LEU A 135 -4.58 3.54 7.44
C LEU A 135 -5.59 2.80 6.56
N HIS A 136 -6.12 1.67 7.02
CA HIS A 136 -7.10 0.86 6.30
C HIS A 136 -8.45 1.58 6.11
N ARG A 137 -8.98 2.25 7.13
CA ARG A 137 -10.13 3.18 6.98
C ARG A 137 -9.87 4.29 5.97
N THR A 138 -8.61 4.69 5.78
CA THR A 138 -8.23 5.72 4.80
C THR A 138 -8.11 5.15 3.40
N TYR A 139 -7.62 3.92 3.26
CA TYR A 139 -7.64 3.15 2.02
C TYR A 139 -9.07 2.96 1.48
N ALA A 140 -10.01 2.50 2.32
CA ALA A 140 -11.41 2.36 1.95
C ALA A 140 -12.01 3.71 1.49
N ARG A 141 -11.77 4.78 2.24
CA ARG A 141 -12.18 6.15 1.87
C ARG A 141 -11.56 6.62 0.54
N ASP A 142 -10.31 6.26 0.27
CA ASP A 142 -9.63 6.61 -0.97
C ASP A 142 -10.20 5.86 -2.17
N ILE A 143 -10.60 4.59 -2.01
CA ILE A 143 -11.34 3.82 -3.04
C ILE A 143 -12.65 4.53 -3.37
N HIS A 144 -13.46 4.87 -2.36
CA HIS A 144 -14.71 5.61 -2.57
C HIS A 144 -14.49 6.99 -3.21
N ALA A 145 -13.42 7.69 -2.82
CA ALA A 145 -13.06 8.96 -3.41
C ALA A 145 -12.57 8.82 -4.86
N LEU A 146 -11.89 7.73 -5.21
CA LEU A 146 -11.44 7.43 -6.57
C LEU A 146 -12.60 7.04 -7.47
N HIS A 147 -13.51 6.17 -7.01
CA HIS A 147 -14.73 5.81 -7.73
C HIS A 147 -15.52 7.07 -8.12
N LYS A 148 -15.76 7.96 -7.15
CA LYS A 148 -16.52 9.21 -7.32
C LYS A 148 -15.85 10.29 -8.18
N LYS A 149 -14.59 10.12 -8.62
CA LYS A 149 -13.96 11.04 -9.60
C LYS A 149 -14.57 10.95 -10.99
N ARG A 150 -15.33 9.91 -11.29
CA ARG A 150 -15.93 9.67 -12.62
C ARG A 150 -17.42 9.36 -12.48
N LYS A 151 -18.22 9.79 -13.46
CA LYS A 151 -19.69 9.61 -13.45
C LYS A 151 -20.14 8.17 -13.74
N SER A 152 -19.36 7.42 -14.51
CA SER A 152 -19.61 6.00 -14.83
C SER A 152 -18.29 5.31 -15.14
N TRP A 153 -18.13 4.06 -14.66
CA TRP A 153 -16.99 3.17 -14.95
C TRP A 153 -17.30 2.11 -16.01
N GLU A 154 -18.40 2.27 -16.74
CA GLU A 154 -18.75 1.43 -17.87
C GLU A 154 -17.63 1.42 -18.94
N GLY A 155 -17.34 0.23 -19.48
CA GLY A 155 -16.24 0.00 -20.42
C GLY A 155 -14.82 0.13 -19.82
N ALA A 156 -14.68 0.31 -18.51
CA ALA A 156 -13.38 0.48 -17.88
C ALA A 156 -12.64 -0.85 -17.70
N THR A 157 -11.49 -0.98 -18.35
CA THR A 157 -10.70 -2.21 -18.42
C THR A 157 -9.29 -1.95 -17.90
N PHE A 158 -8.83 -2.76 -16.95
CA PHE A 158 -7.44 -2.72 -16.48
C PHE A 158 -6.48 -3.09 -17.61
N GLU A 159 -5.36 -2.36 -17.75
CA GLU A 159 -4.33 -2.67 -18.73
C GLU A 159 -3.07 -3.23 -18.06
N LYS A 160 -2.46 -2.45 -17.15
CA LYS A 160 -1.19 -2.77 -16.50
C LYS A 160 -0.96 -1.91 -15.27
N PHE A 161 -0.25 -2.45 -14.29
CA PHE A 161 0.37 -1.72 -13.21
C PHE A 161 1.87 -1.55 -13.44
N GLU A 162 2.36 -0.34 -13.16
CA GLU A 162 3.78 0.01 -13.20
C GLU A 162 4.21 0.54 -11.84
N LEU A 163 5.34 0.06 -11.31
CA LEU A 163 6.00 0.72 -10.18
C LEU A 163 6.48 2.11 -10.65
N GLY A 164 6.44 3.09 -9.75
CA GLY A 164 6.75 4.48 -10.10
C GLY A 164 8.24 4.79 -9.98
N SER A 165 8.69 5.23 -8.81
CA SER A 165 10.11 5.47 -8.56
C SER A 165 10.92 4.16 -8.50
N THR A 166 12.21 4.22 -8.81
CA THR A 166 13.16 3.13 -8.51
C THR A 166 12.99 2.68 -7.05
N PRO A 167 12.84 1.37 -6.77
CA PRO A 167 12.79 0.88 -5.40
C PRO A 167 14.03 1.27 -4.59
N LYS A 168 13.82 1.72 -3.37
CA LYS A 168 14.88 2.04 -2.41
C LYS A 168 14.71 1.22 -1.15
N TRP A 169 15.80 0.63 -0.68
CA TRP A 169 15.84 -0.03 0.63
C TRP A 169 15.67 1.02 1.74
N VAL A 170 14.79 0.71 2.69
CA VAL A 170 14.62 1.43 3.95
C VAL A 170 15.13 0.49 5.06
N PRO A 171 16.21 0.84 5.78
CA PRO A 171 16.76 -0.01 6.82
C PRO A 171 15.87 -0.04 8.07
N PRO A 172 16.02 -1.05 8.95
CA PRO A 172 15.53 -0.98 10.33
C PRO A 172 15.95 0.31 11.04
N GLY A 173 15.08 0.86 11.87
CA GLY A 173 15.24 2.15 12.56
C GLY A 173 14.63 3.33 11.79
N ASP A 174 14.73 3.33 10.46
CA ASP A 174 14.12 4.38 9.63
C ASP A 174 12.59 4.26 9.59
N GLU A 175 11.90 5.41 9.49
CA GLU A 175 10.43 5.51 9.38
C GLU A 175 9.64 4.84 10.52
N GLY A 176 10.30 4.60 11.67
CA GLY A 176 9.72 3.94 12.83
C GLY A 176 9.38 2.47 12.54
N ASN A 177 10.33 1.72 12.00
CA ASN A 177 10.20 0.31 11.67
C ASN A 177 11.31 -0.54 12.30
N LYS A 178 10.98 -1.75 12.76
CA LYS A 178 11.91 -2.76 13.28
C LYS A 178 12.51 -3.65 12.20
N ILE A 179 11.80 -3.76 11.08
CA ILE A 179 12.18 -4.59 9.92
C ILE A 179 12.22 -3.67 8.70
N GLY A 180 13.26 -3.80 7.88
CA GLY A 180 13.41 -3.00 6.67
C GLY A 180 12.51 -3.47 5.54
N TYR A 181 12.39 -2.66 4.49
CA TYR A 181 11.65 -2.99 3.27
C TYR A 181 12.18 -2.19 2.08
N TYR A 182 11.94 -2.67 0.86
CA TYR A 182 12.01 -1.83 -0.32
C TYR A 182 10.76 -0.97 -0.43
N ARG A 183 10.91 0.28 -0.85
CA ARG A 183 9.79 1.19 -1.10
C ARG A 183 9.89 1.80 -2.49
N THR A 184 8.73 1.95 -3.13
CA THR A 184 8.53 2.74 -4.33
C THR A 184 7.33 3.67 -4.16
N PHE A 185 7.34 4.79 -4.86
CA PHE A 185 6.33 5.85 -4.81
C PHE A 185 5.68 6.04 -6.17
N ARG A 186 4.42 6.50 -6.18
CA ARG A 186 3.72 6.98 -7.38
C ARG A 186 3.63 5.91 -8.50
N GLY A 187 3.29 4.67 -8.11
CA GLY A 187 2.95 3.61 -9.05
C GLY A 187 1.74 4.01 -9.90
N LYS A 188 1.63 3.46 -11.10
CA LYS A 188 0.58 3.80 -12.07
C LYS A 188 -0.28 2.59 -12.35
N LEU A 189 -1.55 2.69 -11.97
CA LEU A 189 -2.60 1.76 -12.34
C LEU A 189 -3.20 2.24 -13.67
N ARG A 190 -2.74 1.67 -14.80
CA ARG A 190 -3.22 2.03 -16.14
C ARG A 190 -4.47 1.24 -16.49
N TYR A 191 -5.41 1.94 -17.11
CA TYR A 191 -6.69 1.39 -17.54
C TYR A 191 -7.17 2.12 -18.79
N ARG A 192 -8.07 1.50 -19.55
CA ARG A 192 -8.69 2.07 -20.74
C ARG A 192 -10.19 2.25 -20.56
N ILE A 193 -10.74 3.29 -21.17
CA ILE A 193 -12.19 3.46 -21.40
C ILE A 193 -12.39 3.86 -22.85
N GLY A 194 -13.08 3.02 -23.62
CA GLY A 194 -13.11 3.14 -25.08
C GLY A 194 -11.69 3.04 -25.65
N GLU A 195 -11.24 4.10 -26.33
CA GLU A 195 -9.88 4.21 -26.88
C GLU A 195 -8.91 4.98 -25.97
N GLN A 196 -9.39 5.60 -24.89
CA GLN A 196 -8.56 6.46 -24.04
C GLN A 196 -7.87 5.66 -22.93
N THR A 197 -6.54 5.60 -22.96
CA THR A 197 -5.72 5.17 -21.82
C THR A 197 -5.68 6.27 -20.76
N GLN A 198 -5.89 5.87 -19.51
CA GLN A 198 -5.92 6.72 -18.32
C GLN A 198 -5.07 6.05 -17.21
N SER A 199 -4.74 6.79 -16.16
CA SER A 199 -3.97 6.25 -15.04
C SER A 199 -4.41 6.78 -13.67
N ILE A 200 -4.45 5.90 -12.67
CA ILE A 200 -4.56 6.27 -11.26
C ILE A 200 -3.16 6.17 -10.62
N GLU A 201 -2.74 7.21 -9.89
CA GLU A 201 -1.50 7.19 -9.11
C GLU A 201 -1.73 6.47 -7.76
N VAL A 202 -0.92 5.46 -7.47
CA VAL A 202 -0.82 4.76 -6.18
C VAL A 202 0.36 5.34 -5.40
N ARG A 203 0.09 5.93 -4.23
CA ARG A 203 1.04 6.85 -3.59
C ARG A 203 2.26 6.18 -2.98
N VAL A 204 2.10 5.14 -2.15
CA VAL A 204 3.22 4.41 -1.52
C VAL A 204 3.01 2.90 -1.63
N ILE A 205 4.04 2.21 -2.12
CA ILE A 205 4.13 0.75 -2.21
C ILE A 205 5.40 0.29 -1.47
N ILE A 206 5.30 -0.74 -0.64
CA ILE A 206 6.41 -1.35 0.10
C ILE A 206 6.53 -2.85 -0.19
N SER A 207 7.70 -3.45 0.08
CA SER A 207 7.92 -4.89 -0.04
C SER A 207 7.72 -5.63 1.28
N TRP A 208 7.14 -6.82 1.20
CA TRP A 208 7.14 -7.80 2.28
C TRP A 208 7.23 -9.21 1.72
N GLN A 209 8.20 -10.00 2.20
CA GLN A 209 8.41 -11.41 1.83
C GLN A 209 8.46 -11.65 0.32
N GLY A 210 9.17 -10.76 -0.42
CA GLY A 210 9.31 -10.85 -1.87
C GLY A 210 8.10 -10.40 -2.69
N ARG A 211 7.12 -9.70 -2.08
CA ARG A 211 5.87 -9.24 -2.70
C ARG A 211 5.65 -7.74 -2.48
N TRP A 212 4.89 -7.07 -3.34
CA TRP A 212 4.57 -5.63 -3.22
C TRP A 212 3.18 -5.40 -2.61
N TYR A 213 3.09 -4.41 -1.72
CA TYR A 213 1.85 -4.01 -1.06
C TYR A 213 1.69 -2.50 -0.94
N ILE A 214 0.46 -2.01 -0.93
CA ILE A 214 0.11 -0.61 -0.74
C ILE A 214 -0.05 -0.30 0.75
N THR A 215 0.55 0.80 1.19
CA THR A 215 0.30 1.40 2.52
C THR A 215 -0.38 2.76 2.46
N HIS A 216 -0.35 3.42 1.30
CA HIS A 216 -1.09 4.65 1.03
C HIS A 216 -1.56 4.67 -0.43
N LEU A 217 -2.87 4.70 -0.65
CA LEU A 217 -3.45 4.73 -1.99
C LEU A 217 -3.39 6.14 -2.57
N SER A 218 -4.00 7.13 -1.92
CA SER A 218 -3.92 8.55 -2.33
C SER A 218 -2.90 9.36 -1.51
N LYS A 219 -2.84 10.67 -1.75
CA LYS A 219 -2.03 11.60 -0.95
C LYS A 219 -2.50 11.61 0.52
N PHE A 220 -1.56 11.67 1.45
CA PHE A 220 -1.81 12.01 2.84
C PHE A 220 -2.71 13.24 2.95
N LYS A 221 -3.85 13.10 3.62
CA LYS A 221 -4.66 14.23 4.07
C LYS A 221 -4.18 14.58 5.48
N LYS A 222 -3.84 15.86 5.68
CA LYS A 222 -3.63 16.43 7.02
C LYS A 222 -4.98 16.65 7.68
#